data_AF-A0A8K0UYL4-F1
#
_entry.id   AF-A0A8K0UYL4-F1
#
_cell.length_a   1.000
_cell.length_b   1.000
_cell.length_c   1.000
_cell.angle_alpha   90.00
_cell.angle_beta   90.00
_cell.angle_gamma   90.00
#
_symmetry.space_group_name_H-M   'P 1'
#
loop_
_entity.id
_entity.type
_entity.pdbx_description
1 polymer ?
#
loop_
_entity_poly.entity_id
_entity_poly.type
_entity_poly.pdbx_seq_one_letter_code
_entity_poly.pdbx_strand_id
1 'polypeptide(L)'
;MASLAFTRRQPLGHLFRNRPLAPHSIRHTSTSRPLTNTPVRTTLYLGLFAVSTGLFAVYYFDCRSAIHRYVFTPLLRYGLDAEAGHKLAVKALGSGLGPRDTQKDDPVLQAELWGEHLNNPIGLAAGFDKHGEAVDGLLNLGFSWVEIGSVTPKPQPGNPKPRVFHLVSDNALINRYGFPSEGHVAVLARLRERIPTFKSVEQETHASLREGTMLAVNLGKNKSSPPDSIADFVSGVKAFSPFADVLVVNVSSPNTPGLRGLQTRSLLEELLAGVVEARDAASATASRKPKIVLKIAPDLTEKDVIDIAEAVRASNIDGVIVSNTTISRPPHLRDGNKVEAGGLSGAPLKPLSVATLRTLRAHLPAHIPLIGCGGINSGVDALDYAKAGASLVQVYTGFGYDGVGMCRRVKDELAAELKKAGTTWGSVVKKSVAELSLKEQAKVKAAEHSFLSGGDPAVRLLIEEAEELKRLVDQLGERMKNE
;
A
#
# COMPACT_ATOMS: atom_id res chain seq x y z
N MET A 1 -19.88 -38.18 67.84
CA MET A 1 -18.92 -38.90 68.67
C MET A 1 -18.05 -37.89 69.40
N ALA A 2 -18.16 -37.87 70.72
CA ALA A 2 -17.40 -37.07 71.65
C ALA A 2 -16.15 -37.84 72.13
N SER A 3 -15.09 -37.12 72.52
CA SER A 3 -14.29 -37.32 73.74
C SER A 3 -13.18 -36.24 73.73
N LEU A 4 -13.13 -35.18 74.54
CA LEU A 4 -13.06 -35.04 76.01
C LEU A 4 -11.86 -35.75 76.67
N ALA A 5 -11.04 -34.94 77.36
CA ALA A 5 -10.31 -35.14 78.63
C ALA A 5 -8.96 -34.38 78.59
N PHE A 6 -8.43 -33.68 79.61
CA PHE A 6 -8.84 -33.45 81.00
C PHE A 6 -8.04 -32.26 81.57
N THR A 7 -8.51 -31.76 82.71
CA THR A 7 -8.12 -30.57 83.49
C THR A 7 -6.97 -30.81 84.50
N ARG A 8 -6.23 -29.76 84.92
CA ARG A 8 -6.22 -29.20 86.31
C ARG A 8 -5.05 -28.25 86.66
N ARG A 9 -5.44 -27.14 87.33
CA ARG A 9 -4.91 -26.47 88.54
C ARG A 9 -3.56 -25.69 88.55
N GLN A 10 -3.73 -24.37 88.76
CA GLN A 10 -2.89 -23.36 89.44
C GLN A 10 -2.42 -23.78 90.87
N PRO A 11 -1.53 -23.07 91.64
CA PRO A 11 -1.34 -21.60 91.64
C PRO A 11 0.00 -20.93 92.10
N LEU A 12 -0.02 -19.59 92.02
CA LEU A 12 0.48 -18.57 92.98
C LEU A 12 1.99 -18.32 93.20
N GLY A 13 2.37 -17.05 92.99
CA GLY A 13 3.63 -16.46 93.46
C GLY A 13 3.72 -14.97 93.15
N HIS A 14 3.11 -14.14 94.00
CA HIS A 14 3.25 -12.68 94.07
C HIS A 14 4.73 -12.23 94.15
N LEU A 15 5.06 -11.05 93.62
CA LEU A 15 5.56 -9.93 94.44
C LEU A 15 5.79 -8.63 93.63
N PHE A 16 5.35 -7.54 94.25
CA PHE A 16 5.33 -6.15 93.83
C PHE A 16 6.69 -5.45 93.90
N ARG A 17 6.95 -4.51 92.98
CA ARG A 17 7.50 -3.14 93.24
C ARG A 17 7.59 -2.36 91.91
N ASN A 18 6.71 -1.38 91.63
CA ASN A 18 6.63 0.03 92.06
C ASN A 18 7.45 1.05 91.24
N ARG A 19 6.67 1.92 90.55
CA ARG A 19 6.82 3.37 90.24
C ARG A 19 7.03 3.75 88.76
N PRO A 20 6.57 4.95 88.32
CA PRO A 20 5.54 5.85 88.87
C PRO A 20 4.39 6.14 87.88
N LEU A 21 3.26 6.63 88.41
CA LEU A 21 2.17 7.23 87.64
C LEU A 21 2.57 8.66 87.21
N ALA A 22 2.53 8.92 85.91
CA ALA A 22 2.51 10.26 85.33
C ALA A 22 1.89 10.21 83.91
N PRO A 23 1.39 11.34 83.42
CA PRO A 23 0.01 11.81 83.51
C PRO A 23 -0.84 11.34 82.31
N HIS A 24 -2.15 11.55 82.37
CA HIS A 24 -3.06 11.40 81.23
C HIS A 24 -2.58 12.24 80.04
N SER A 25 -1.89 11.61 79.09
CA SER A 25 -1.64 12.18 77.78
C SER A 25 -2.97 12.21 77.03
N ILE A 26 -3.54 13.41 76.97
CA ILE A 26 -4.56 13.81 76.03
C ILE A 26 -4.16 13.25 74.66
N ARG A 27 -4.98 12.34 74.11
CA ARG A 27 -4.84 11.92 72.71
C ARG A 27 -5.11 13.16 71.87
N HIS A 28 -4.05 13.85 71.46
CA HIS A 28 -4.13 14.80 70.37
C HIS A 28 -4.51 13.99 69.13
N THR A 29 -5.79 14.02 68.78
CA THR A 29 -6.22 13.84 67.40
C THR A 29 -5.44 14.87 66.58
N SER A 30 -4.37 14.42 65.93
CA SER A 30 -3.74 15.16 64.85
C SER A 30 -4.80 15.29 63.76
N THR A 31 -5.58 16.36 63.82
CA THR A 31 -6.27 16.90 62.67
C THR A 31 -5.17 17.38 61.73
N SER A 32 -4.66 16.49 60.88
CA SER A 32 -4.04 16.94 59.65
C SER A 32 -5.13 17.73 58.93
N ARG A 33 -5.08 19.08 59.06
CA ARG A 33 -5.90 19.98 58.24
C ARG A 33 -5.78 19.46 56.80
N PRO A 34 -6.88 19.17 56.09
CA PRO A 34 -6.75 18.97 54.66
C PRO A 34 -6.07 20.23 54.13
N LEU A 35 -4.97 20.08 53.40
CA LEU A 35 -4.35 21.17 52.66
C LEU A 35 -5.50 21.90 51.98
N THR A 36 -5.75 23.14 52.39
CA THR A 36 -6.76 23.97 51.74
C THR A 36 -6.33 24.06 50.29
N ASN A 37 -6.99 23.31 49.40
CA ASN A 37 -6.82 23.45 47.96
C ASN A 37 -7.26 24.87 47.64
N THR A 38 -6.30 25.79 47.61
CA THR A 38 -6.60 27.17 47.27
C THR A 38 -7.12 27.15 45.84
N PRO A 39 -8.26 27.81 45.55
CA PRO A 39 -8.84 27.80 44.21
C PRO A 39 -7.80 28.22 43.14
N VAL A 40 -6.87 29.11 43.51
CA VAL A 40 -5.71 29.49 42.69
C VAL A 40 -4.82 28.30 42.29
N ARG A 41 -4.45 27.41 43.22
CA ARG A 41 -3.63 26.22 42.89
C ARG A 41 -4.40 25.26 42.00
N THR A 42 -5.68 25.03 42.28
CA THR A 42 -6.54 24.19 41.44
C THR A 42 -6.65 24.76 40.02
N THR A 43 -6.89 26.07 39.88
CA THR A 43 -6.93 26.75 38.57
C THR A 43 -5.59 26.67 37.86
N LEU A 44 -4.46 26.83 38.56
CA LEU A 44 -3.13 26.70 37.97
C LEU A 44 -2.86 25.26 37.49
N TYR A 45 -3.19 24.25 38.28
CA TYR A 45 -3.02 22.85 37.87
C TYR A 45 -3.94 22.46 36.70
N LEU A 46 -5.19 22.90 36.73
CA LEU A 46 -6.13 22.70 35.61
C LEU A 46 -5.65 23.41 34.35
N GLY A 47 -5.17 24.64 34.47
CA GLY A 47 -4.58 25.40 33.37
C GLY A 47 -3.36 24.70 32.79
N LEU A 48 -2.41 24.29 33.63
CA LEU A 48 -1.22 23.56 33.19
C LEU A 48 -1.57 22.22 32.53
N PHE A 49 -2.52 21.47 33.10
CA PHE A 49 -3.00 20.23 32.52
C PHE A 49 -3.64 20.44 31.15
N ALA A 50 -4.50 21.45 31.01
CA ALA A 50 -5.14 21.78 29.75
C ALA A 50 -4.13 22.19 28.68
N VAL A 51 -3.18 23.07 29.01
CA VAL A 51 -2.11 23.50 28.10
C VAL A 51 -1.23 22.32 27.70
N SER A 52 -0.80 21.49 28.66
CA SER A 52 0.06 20.33 28.40
C SER A 52 -0.65 19.30 27.53
N THR A 53 -1.94 19.04 27.79
CA THR A 53 -2.77 18.13 26.98
C THR A 53 -2.97 18.66 25.58
N GLY A 54 -3.23 19.97 25.42
CA GLY A 54 -3.36 20.61 24.12
C GLY A 54 -2.07 20.54 23.29
N LEU A 55 -0.94 20.87 23.89
CA LEU A 55 0.38 20.77 23.25
C LEU A 55 0.72 19.33 22.88
N PHE A 56 0.44 18.38 23.77
CA PHE A 56 0.63 16.96 23.48
C PHE A 56 -0.28 16.50 22.34
N ALA A 57 -1.54 16.94 22.28
CA ALA A 57 -2.44 16.60 21.20
C ALA A 57 -1.93 17.14 19.85
N VAL A 58 -1.50 18.40 19.77
CA VAL A 58 -0.89 18.97 18.56
C VAL A 58 0.33 18.16 18.13
N TYR A 59 1.20 17.84 19.08
CA TYR A 59 2.39 17.03 18.81
C TYR A 59 2.04 15.60 18.37
N TYR A 60 1.09 14.95 19.03
CA TYR A 60 0.65 13.59 18.69
C TYR A 60 -0.01 13.53 17.32
N PHE A 61 -0.87 14.49 16.97
CA PHE A 61 -1.60 14.45 15.70
C PHE A 61 -0.76 14.85 14.49
N ASP A 62 0.42 15.45 14.67
CA ASP A 62 1.38 15.63 13.57
C ASP A 62 2.14 14.31 13.31
N CYS A 63 1.99 13.74 12.11
CA CYS A 63 2.65 12.48 11.76
C CYS A 63 4.19 12.56 11.75
N ARG A 64 4.76 13.77 11.62
CA ARG A 64 6.20 14.00 11.58
C ARG A 64 6.83 13.98 12.97
N SER A 65 6.02 14.03 14.03
CA SER A 65 6.51 14.10 15.39
C SER A 65 7.40 12.91 15.76
N ALA A 66 8.52 13.22 16.40
CA ALA A 66 9.56 12.26 16.75
C ALA A 66 9.04 11.08 17.58
N ILE A 67 8.01 11.28 18.42
CA ILE A 67 7.37 10.22 19.21
C ILE A 67 6.89 9.05 18.35
N HIS A 68 6.41 9.29 17.13
CA HIS A 68 5.91 8.23 16.27
C HIS A 68 7.02 7.31 15.78
N ARG A 69 8.11 7.90 15.26
CA ARG A 69 9.24 7.15 14.71
C ARG A 69 10.13 6.53 15.78
N TYR A 70 10.41 7.28 16.86
CA TYR A 70 11.44 6.89 17.83
C TYR A 70 10.87 6.28 19.12
N VAL A 71 9.56 6.38 19.35
CA VAL A 71 8.91 5.79 20.53
C VAL A 71 7.86 4.76 20.12
N PHE A 72 6.75 5.16 19.50
CA PHE A 72 5.64 4.22 19.22
C PHE A 72 6.03 3.11 18.25
N THR A 73 6.74 3.42 17.17
CA THR A 73 7.13 2.38 16.19
C THR A 73 8.08 1.33 16.78
N PRO A 74 9.16 1.71 17.53
CA PRO A 74 9.96 0.75 18.28
C PRO A 74 9.18 -0.01 19.35
N LEU A 75 8.28 0.65 20.10
CA LEU A 75 7.44 -0.01 21.10
C LEU A 75 6.54 -1.09 20.46
N LEU A 76 5.93 -0.80 19.31
CA LEU A 76 5.14 -1.80 18.57
C LEU A 76 6.01 -2.95 18.06
N ARG A 77 7.22 -2.66 17.57
CA ARG A 77 8.13 -3.66 16.98
C ARG A 77 8.74 -4.60 18.00
N TYR A 78 9.16 -4.07 19.14
CA TYR A 78 9.88 -4.83 20.17
C TYR A 78 8.99 -5.29 21.32
N GLY A 79 7.84 -4.62 21.53
CA GLY A 79 6.91 -4.94 22.61
C GLY A 79 5.79 -5.90 22.23
N LEU A 80 5.52 -6.11 20.93
CA LEU A 80 4.46 -6.99 20.42
C LEU A 80 5.02 -7.94 19.36
N ASP A 81 4.30 -9.04 19.11
CA ASP A 81 4.55 -9.82 17.90
C ASP A 81 4.23 -8.97 16.65
N ALA A 82 4.96 -9.22 15.56
CA ALA A 82 4.90 -8.41 14.36
C ALA A 82 3.48 -8.30 13.76
N GLU A 83 2.66 -9.35 13.84
CA GLU A 83 1.28 -9.29 13.34
C GLU A 83 0.36 -8.52 14.28
N ALA A 84 0.52 -8.64 15.60
CA ALA A 84 -0.26 -7.87 16.57
C ALA A 84 0.07 -6.37 16.52
N GLY A 85 1.37 -6.01 16.46
CA GLY A 85 1.80 -4.62 16.31
C GLY A 85 1.22 -3.97 15.04
N HIS A 86 1.24 -4.71 13.93
CA HIS A 86 0.62 -4.28 12.68
C HIS A 86 -0.89 -4.07 12.80
N LYS A 87 -1.62 -5.02 13.40
CA LYS A 87 -3.08 -4.90 13.62
C LYS A 87 -3.44 -3.72 14.52
N LEU A 88 -2.64 -3.47 15.55
CA LEU A 88 -2.84 -2.30 16.42
C LEU A 88 -2.64 -1.00 15.64
N ALA A 89 -1.62 -0.92 14.79
CA ALA A 89 -1.39 0.24 13.94
C ALA A 89 -2.56 0.49 12.97
N VAL A 90 -3.06 -0.56 12.30
CA VAL A 90 -4.24 -0.45 11.40
C VAL A 90 -5.46 0.04 12.18
N LYS A 91 -5.75 -0.53 13.36
CA LYS A 91 -6.87 -0.09 14.20
C LYS A 91 -6.75 1.37 14.65
N ALA A 92 -5.55 1.80 15.06
CA ALA A 92 -5.32 3.18 15.46
C ALA A 92 -5.52 4.17 14.30
N LEU A 93 -5.08 3.80 13.10
CA LEU A 93 -5.29 4.60 11.89
C LEU A 93 -6.76 4.60 11.44
N GLY A 94 -7.46 3.48 11.60
CA GLY A 94 -8.88 3.34 11.28
C GLY A 94 -9.84 4.01 12.29
N SER A 95 -9.40 4.29 13.51
CA SER A 95 -10.28 4.83 14.57
C SER A 95 -10.56 6.34 14.47
N GLY A 96 -9.96 7.04 13.50
CA GLY A 96 -10.01 8.51 13.41
C GLY A 96 -9.08 9.26 14.36
N LEU A 97 -8.42 8.54 15.28
CA LEU A 97 -7.41 9.06 16.21
C LEU A 97 -5.97 8.90 15.68
N GLY A 98 -5.82 8.49 14.42
CA GLY A 98 -4.53 8.45 13.76
C GLY A 98 -3.94 9.85 13.56
N PRO A 99 -2.60 9.97 13.55
CA PRO A 99 -1.93 11.21 13.18
C PRO A 99 -2.18 11.55 11.71
N ARG A 100 -1.89 12.79 11.35
CA ARG A 100 -2.14 13.35 10.01
C ARG A 100 -0.92 14.12 9.53
N ASP A 101 -0.75 14.14 8.23
CA ASP A 101 0.18 15.03 7.55
C ASP A 101 -0.48 16.40 7.38
N THR A 102 0.05 17.39 8.08
CA THR A 102 -0.50 18.77 8.10
C THR A 102 0.12 19.66 7.03
N GLN A 103 1.06 19.13 6.24
CA GLN A 103 1.82 19.91 5.26
C GLN A 103 1.20 19.79 3.87
N LYS A 104 1.34 20.85 3.07
CA LYS A 104 1.01 20.81 1.64
C LYS A 104 2.11 20.08 0.88
N ASP A 105 1.74 19.36 -0.18
CA ASP A 105 2.70 18.75 -1.08
C ASP A 105 3.38 19.81 -1.97
N ASP A 106 4.67 19.61 -2.20
CA ASP A 106 5.45 20.49 -3.06
C ASP A 106 5.05 20.28 -4.53
N PRO A 107 4.81 21.33 -5.33
CA PRO A 107 4.39 21.18 -6.73
C PRO A 107 5.35 20.35 -7.59
N VAL A 108 6.64 20.29 -7.26
CA VAL A 108 7.61 19.46 -8.02
C VAL A 108 7.32 17.97 -7.92
N LEU A 109 6.52 17.54 -6.93
CA LEU A 109 6.12 16.16 -6.70
C LEU A 109 4.89 15.73 -7.50
N GLN A 110 4.17 16.66 -8.13
CA GLN A 110 2.93 16.32 -8.84
C GLN A 110 3.18 15.18 -9.83
N ALA A 111 2.34 14.15 -9.73
CA ALA A 111 2.44 12.95 -10.55
C ALA A 111 1.22 12.82 -11.46
N GLU A 112 1.36 12.01 -12.51
CA GLU A 112 0.29 11.75 -13.46
C GLU A 112 0.19 10.24 -13.73
N LEU A 113 -1.02 9.71 -13.68
CA LEU A 113 -1.33 8.33 -14.08
C LEU A 113 -2.59 8.34 -14.93
N TRP A 114 -2.50 7.82 -16.16
CA TRP A 114 -3.63 7.74 -17.09
C TRP A 114 -4.31 9.09 -17.38
N GLY A 115 -3.54 10.18 -17.38
CA GLY A 115 -4.06 11.55 -17.53
C GLY A 115 -4.65 12.16 -16.25
N GLU A 116 -4.72 11.39 -15.15
CA GLU A 116 -5.19 11.88 -13.85
C GLU A 116 -4.03 12.44 -13.03
N HIS A 117 -4.25 13.61 -12.42
CA HIS A 117 -3.26 14.24 -11.56
C HIS A 117 -3.32 13.70 -10.13
N LEU A 118 -2.16 13.33 -9.58
CA LEU A 118 -1.98 12.94 -8.19
C LEU A 118 -1.14 13.96 -7.45
N ASN A 119 -1.45 14.18 -6.17
CA ASN A 119 -0.79 15.18 -5.33
C ASN A 119 0.73 14.96 -5.21
N ASN A 120 1.15 13.69 -5.21
CA ASN A 120 2.55 13.27 -5.11
C ASN A 120 2.71 11.84 -5.69
N PRO A 121 3.93 11.29 -5.84
CA PRO A 121 4.13 9.99 -6.48
C PRO A 121 4.22 8.82 -5.49
N ILE A 122 3.91 9.04 -4.21
CA ILE A 122 4.14 8.07 -3.14
C ILE A 122 2.81 7.41 -2.76
N GLY A 123 2.72 6.10 -3.02
CA GLY A 123 1.62 5.24 -2.62
C GLY A 123 1.97 4.25 -1.52
N LEU A 124 0.95 3.67 -0.89
CA LEU A 124 1.05 2.54 0.01
C LEU A 124 0.72 1.24 -0.76
N ALA A 125 1.60 0.24 -0.66
CA ALA A 125 1.41 -1.07 -1.31
C ALA A 125 0.35 -1.94 -0.60
N ALA A 126 -0.22 -2.90 -1.32
CA ALA A 126 -1.10 -3.92 -0.73
C ALA A 126 -0.46 -4.66 0.43
N GLY A 127 -1.35 -5.14 1.30
CA GLY A 127 -1.03 -6.02 2.40
C GLY A 127 -0.88 -5.29 3.73
N PHE A 128 -0.84 -3.96 3.73
CA PHE A 128 -0.87 -3.16 4.96
C PHE A 128 -2.30 -3.13 5.50
N ASP A 129 -3.23 -2.50 4.77
CA ASP A 129 -4.66 -2.55 5.09
C ASP A 129 -5.34 -3.62 4.23
N LYS A 130 -5.36 -4.86 4.74
CA LYS A 130 -5.91 -6.00 3.99
C LYS A 130 -7.43 -5.96 3.85
N HIS A 131 -8.12 -5.22 4.72
CA HIS A 131 -9.57 -5.31 4.88
C HIS A 131 -10.30 -3.98 4.66
N GLY A 132 -9.57 -2.91 4.32
CA GLY A 132 -10.13 -1.58 4.12
C GLY A 132 -10.53 -0.91 5.44
N GLU A 133 -9.83 -1.21 6.53
CA GLU A 133 -10.12 -0.69 7.88
C GLU A 133 -9.57 0.72 8.09
N ALA A 134 -8.52 1.12 7.37
CA ALA A 134 -7.74 2.32 7.66
C ALA A 134 -7.51 3.22 6.44
N VAL A 135 -8.26 3.03 5.34
CA VAL A 135 -8.11 3.78 4.08
C VAL A 135 -7.97 5.29 4.34
N ASP A 136 -8.88 5.87 5.12
CA ASP A 136 -8.89 7.30 5.38
C ASP A 136 -7.79 7.77 6.32
N GLY A 137 -7.42 6.94 7.29
CA GLY A 137 -6.26 7.19 8.16
C GLY A 137 -4.96 7.18 7.37
N LEU A 138 -4.83 6.28 6.39
CA LEU A 138 -3.66 6.17 5.53
C LEU A 138 -3.58 7.34 4.55
N LEU A 139 -4.68 7.72 3.90
CA LEU A 139 -4.72 8.92 3.06
C LEU A 139 -4.39 10.19 3.87
N ASN A 140 -4.80 10.27 5.15
CA ASN A 140 -4.44 11.37 6.04
C ASN A 140 -2.94 11.47 6.33
N LEU A 141 -2.16 10.42 6.12
CA LEU A 141 -0.69 10.46 6.25
C LEU A 141 0.01 11.03 5.01
N GLY A 142 -0.75 11.42 3.99
CA GLY A 142 -0.24 12.11 2.81
C GLY A 142 0.13 11.19 1.64
N PHE A 143 -0.29 9.92 1.66
CA PHE A 143 -0.21 9.03 0.49
C PHE A 143 -1.20 9.49 -0.59
N SER A 144 -0.76 9.55 -1.85
CA SER A 144 -1.65 9.82 -2.99
C SER A 144 -2.31 8.55 -3.54
N TRP A 145 -1.84 7.38 -3.11
CA TRP A 145 -2.36 6.09 -3.52
C TRP A 145 -2.42 5.15 -2.32
N VAL A 146 -3.57 4.52 -2.08
CA VAL A 146 -3.70 3.47 -1.05
C VAL A 146 -4.20 2.20 -1.71
N GLU A 147 -3.40 1.14 -1.64
CA GLU A 147 -3.78 -0.20 -2.12
C GLU A 147 -4.19 -1.09 -0.94
N ILE A 148 -5.48 -1.42 -0.85
CA ILE A 148 -5.99 -2.38 0.14
C ILE A 148 -5.88 -3.83 -0.38
N GLY A 149 -6.06 -4.80 0.50
CA GLY A 149 -6.05 -6.23 0.14
C GLY A 149 -4.66 -6.89 0.24
N SER A 150 -4.38 -8.01 -0.41
CA SER A 150 -5.25 -8.73 -1.34
C SER A 150 -6.50 -9.30 -0.68
N VAL A 151 -7.66 -8.99 -1.26
CA VAL A 151 -8.96 -9.50 -0.82
C VAL A 151 -9.32 -10.72 -1.65
N THR A 152 -9.80 -11.78 -0.99
CA THR A 152 -10.30 -13.00 -1.64
C THR A 152 -11.83 -13.03 -1.61
N PRO A 153 -12.50 -13.77 -2.51
CA PRO A 153 -13.96 -13.86 -2.54
C PRO A 153 -14.58 -14.30 -1.21
N LYS A 154 -14.11 -15.45 -0.71
CA LYS A 154 -14.53 -16.01 0.57
C LYS A 154 -13.54 -15.60 1.68
N PRO A 155 -13.99 -15.47 2.93
CA PRO A 155 -13.10 -15.31 4.07
C PRO A 155 -12.12 -16.48 4.18
N GLN A 156 -10.88 -16.19 4.59
CA GLN A 156 -9.90 -17.22 4.94
C GLN A 156 -8.88 -16.69 5.96
N PRO A 157 -8.40 -17.53 6.90
CA PRO A 157 -7.52 -17.10 7.98
C PRO A 157 -6.06 -16.82 7.54
N GLY A 158 -5.68 -17.25 6.33
CA GLY A 158 -4.29 -17.32 5.86
C GLY A 158 -3.52 -18.50 6.44
N ASN A 159 -2.19 -18.48 6.31
CA ASN A 159 -1.31 -19.54 6.85
C ASN A 159 -1.16 -19.44 8.39
N PRO A 160 -0.75 -20.54 9.07
CA PRO A 160 -0.53 -20.54 10.52
C PRO A 160 0.49 -19.49 10.99
N LYS A 161 0.32 -18.99 12.22
CA LYS A 161 1.25 -18.05 12.87
C LYS A 161 2.38 -18.80 13.62
N PRO A 162 3.56 -18.18 13.84
CA PRO A 162 4.00 -16.89 13.33
C PRO A 162 4.30 -16.92 11.82
N ARG A 163 4.00 -15.81 11.14
CA ARG A 163 4.05 -15.72 9.66
C ARG A 163 4.56 -14.40 9.11
N VAL A 164 5.08 -13.54 9.98
CA VAL A 164 5.75 -12.29 9.63
C VAL A 164 6.90 -12.10 10.61
N PHE A 165 8.07 -11.76 10.08
CA PHE A 165 9.33 -11.71 10.80
C PHE A 165 10.06 -10.43 10.43
N HIS A 166 10.49 -9.67 11.44
CA HIS A 166 11.32 -8.51 11.25
C HIS A 166 12.78 -8.94 11.05
N LEU A 167 13.39 -8.43 9.99
CA LEU A 167 14.83 -8.51 9.77
C LEU A 167 15.39 -7.10 9.98
N VAL A 168 15.52 -6.72 11.26
CA VAL A 168 15.83 -5.33 11.65
C VAL A 168 17.21 -4.94 11.13
N SER A 169 18.17 -5.87 11.23
CA SER A 169 19.54 -5.65 10.75
C SER A 169 19.60 -5.40 9.24
N ASP A 170 18.59 -5.81 8.48
CA ASP A 170 18.58 -5.73 7.02
C ASP A 170 17.55 -4.73 6.48
N ASN A 171 16.87 -3.97 7.34
CA ASN A 171 15.73 -3.12 6.97
C ASN A 171 14.70 -3.87 6.11
N ALA A 172 14.39 -5.10 6.53
CA ALA A 172 13.66 -6.07 5.74
C ALA A 172 12.57 -6.78 6.55
N LEU A 173 11.67 -7.47 5.84
CA LEU A 173 10.66 -8.36 6.41
C LEU A 173 10.64 -9.66 5.62
N ILE A 174 10.36 -10.77 6.31
CA ILE A 174 9.93 -12.01 5.66
C ILE A 174 8.50 -12.29 6.09
N ASN A 175 7.62 -12.64 5.15
CA ASN A 175 6.26 -13.04 5.48
C ASN A 175 5.76 -14.23 4.65
N ARG A 176 4.89 -15.01 5.29
CA ARG A 176 4.18 -16.15 4.69
C ARG A 176 2.69 -16.09 4.95
N TYR A 177 2.06 -14.92 4.76
CA TYR A 177 0.66 -14.68 5.14
C TYR A 177 -0.36 -15.62 4.48
N GLY A 178 -0.26 -15.88 3.17
CA GLY A 178 -1.24 -16.70 2.45
C GLY A 178 -2.63 -16.07 2.31
N PHE A 179 -2.70 -14.77 2.01
CA PHE A 179 -3.93 -13.98 1.84
C PHE A 179 -4.97 -14.16 2.97
N PRO A 180 -4.68 -13.80 4.23
CA PRO A 180 -5.73 -13.64 5.22
C PRO A 180 -6.70 -12.56 4.75
N SER A 181 -7.99 -12.88 4.75
CA SER A 181 -9.05 -12.08 4.12
C SER A 181 -10.36 -12.29 4.86
N GLU A 182 -11.14 -11.23 5.06
CA GLU A 182 -12.51 -11.29 5.57
C GLU A 182 -13.57 -11.48 4.48
N GLY A 183 -13.13 -11.66 3.22
CA GLY A 183 -14.02 -11.85 2.08
C GLY A 183 -14.48 -10.54 1.43
N HIS A 184 -15.01 -10.64 0.22
CA HIS A 184 -15.48 -9.46 -0.52
C HIS A 184 -16.59 -8.70 0.22
N VAL A 185 -17.54 -9.42 0.83
CA VAL A 185 -18.71 -8.82 1.48
C VAL A 185 -18.31 -7.86 2.60
N ALA A 186 -17.38 -8.27 3.48
CA ALA A 186 -16.95 -7.46 4.61
C ALA A 186 -16.18 -6.20 4.14
N VAL A 187 -15.26 -6.36 3.18
CA VAL A 187 -14.50 -5.22 2.64
C VAL A 187 -15.41 -4.25 1.89
N LEU A 188 -16.36 -4.77 1.11
CA LEU A 188 -17.34 -3.96 0.39
C LEU A 188 -18.21 -3.14 1.35
N ALA A 189 -18.64 -3.73 2.47
CA ALA A 189 -19.41 -3.02 3.49
C ALA A 189 -18.61 -1.81 4.04
N ARG A 190 -17.33 -2.00 4.37
CA ARG A 190 -16.45 -0.90 4.84
C ARG A 190 -16.24 0.18 3.78
N LEU A 191 -16.01 -0.20 2.53
CA LEU A 191 -15.87 0.78 1.44
C LEU A 191 -17.15 1.61 1.26
N ARG A 192 -18.32 0.99 1.40
CA ARG A 192 -19.62 1.70 1.32
C ARG A 192 -19.86 2.63 2.51
N GLU A 193 -19.41 2.24 3.70
CA GLU A 193 -19.53 3.07 4.92
C GLU A 193 -18.77 4.39 4.82
N ARG A 194 -17.72 4.47 3.98
CA ARG A 194 -17.00 5.71 3.71
C ARG A 194 -17.83 6.73 2.93
N ILE A 195 -18.77 6.29 2.09
CA ILE A 195 -19.46 7.16 1.13
C ILE A 195 -20.25 8.29 1.82
N PRO A 196 -21.14 8.05 2.82
CA PRO A 196 -21.91 9.12 3.43
C PRO A 196 -21.05 10.21 4.10
N THR A 197 -19.87 9.84 4.60
CA THR A 197 -18.96 10.74 5.33
C THR A 197 -18.21 11.69 4.39
N PHE A 198 -17.88 11.23 3.18
CA PHE A 198 -17.02 11.95 2.24
C PHE A 198 -17.71 12.33 0.94
N LYS A 199 -19.03 12.11 0.80
CA LYS A 199 -19.75 12.49 -0.42
C LYS A 199 -20.24 13.94 -0.31
N SER A 200 -19.46 14.88 -0.82
CA SER A 200 -19.99 16.16 -1.30
C SER A 200 -20.38 16.06 -2.78
N VAL A 201 -21.23 16.98 -3.24
CA VAL A 201 -21.75 17.04 -4.63
C VAL A 201 -20.63 17.26 -5.66
N GLU A 202 -19.44 17.67 -5.23
CA GLU A 202 -18.29 18.01 -6.07
C GLU A 202 -17.20 16.90 -6.13
N GLN A 203 -17.32 15.84 -5.31
CA GLN A 203 -16.29 14.80 -5.12
C GLN A 203 -16.47 13.56 -6.02
N GLU A 204 -17.10 13.70 -7.19
CA GLU A 204 -17.57 12.58 -8.02
C GLU A 204 -16.49 11.84 -8.83
N THR A 205 -15.21 12.25 -8.78
CA THR A 205 -14.21 11.72 -9.73
C THR A 205 -13.52 10.42 -9.31
N HIS A 206 -13.28 10.19 -8.01
CA HIS A 206 -12.47 9.07 -7.53
C HIS A 206 -13.08 8.29 -6.35
N ALA A 207 -12.89 6.97 -6.32
CA ALA A 207 -13.29 6.07 -5.22
C ALA A 207 -12.47 6.26 -3.93
N SER A 208 -11.34 6.96 -4.01
CA SER A 208 -10.63 7.50 -2.85
C SER A 208 -11.48 8.50 -2.04
N LEU A 209 -12.47 9.13 -2.68
CA LEU A 209 -13.32 10.21 -2.14
C LEU A 209 -12.53 11.48 -1.81
N ARG A 210 -11.32 11.64 -2.38
CA ARG A 210 -10.45 12.81 -2.18
C ARG A 210 -9.72 13.18 -3.46
N GLU A 211 -9.65 14.47 -3.73
CA GLU A 211 -8.96 15.02 -4.90
C GLU A 211 -7.45 14.67 -4.90
N GLY A 212 -6.93 14.35 -6.08
CA GLY A 212 -5.51 14.05 -6.26
C GLY A 212 -5.05 12.76 -5.58
N THR A 213 -5.98 11.85 -5.26
CA THR A 213 -5.68 10.55 -4.66
C THR A 213 -6.48 9.41 -5.28
N MET A 214 -5.93 8.19 -5.24
CA MET A 214 -6.57 6.98 -5.76
C MET A 214 -6.70 5.87 -4.71
N LEU A 215 -7.82 5.15 -4.76
CA LEU A 215 -8.03 3.92 -4.01
C LEU A 215 -7.88 2.71 -4.94
N ALA A 216 -6.91 1.85 -4.62
CA ALA A 216 -6.71 0.58 -5.30
C ALA A 216 -7.20 -0.59 -4.44
N VAL A 217 -7.88 -1.56 -5.06
CA VAL A 217 -8.28 -2.81 -4.41
C VAL A 217 -7.51 -3.96 -5.03
N ASN A 218 -6.62 -4.57 -4.25
CA ASN A 218 -5.85 -5.72 -4.69
C ASN A 218 -6.68 -7.00 -4.54
N LEU A 219 -6.80 -7.76 -5.64
CA LEU A 219 -7.60 -8.96 -5.76
C LEU A 219 -6.70 -10.18 -5.62
N GLY A 220 -7.12 -11.14 -4.80
CA GLY A 220 -6.46 -12.41 -4.59
C GLY A 220 -7.39 -13.60 -4.80
N LYS A 221 -6.80 -14.77 -5.00
CA LYS A 221 -7.50 -16.05 -5.14
C LYS A 221 -7.60 -16.76 -3.79
N ASN A 222 -8.74 -17.38 -3.50
CA ASN A 222 -8.88 -18.25 -2.34
C ASN A 222 -7.95 -19.48 -2.48
N LYS A 223 -7.39 -19.95 -1.35
CA LYS A 223 -6.51 -21.14 -1.34
C LYS A 223 -7.23 -22.41 -1.82
N SER A 224 -8.54 -22.49 -1.58
CA SER A 224 -9.39 -23.62 -1.97
C SER A 224 -9.76 -23.65 -3.45
N SER A 225 -9.59 -22.53 -4.17
CA SER A 225 -9.93 -22.46 -5.59
C SER A 225 -8.88 -23.19 -6.43
N PRO A 226 -9.26 -23.80 -7.57
CA PRO A 226 -8.31 -24.50 -8.44
C PRO A 226 -7.11 -23.58 -8.82
N PRO A 227 -5.88 -24.11 -8.95
CA PRO A 227 -4.69 -23.31 -9.23
C PRO A 227 -4.84 -22.36 -10.43
N ASP A 228 -5.41 -22.88 -11.53
CA ASP A 228 -5.51 -22.19 -12.82
C ASP A 228 -6.82 -21.40 -12.97
N SER A 229 -7.65 -21.33 -11.92
CA SER A 229 -8.96 -20.67 -12.00
C SER A 229 -8.83 -19.14 -11.94
N ILE A 230 -9.45 -18.49 -12.92
CA ILE A 230 -9.57 -17.02 -13.00
C ILE A 230 -10.82 -16.48 -12.28
N ALA A 231 -11.73 -17.36 -11.86
CA ALA A 231 -13.07 -17.01 -11.38
C ALA A 231 -13.05 -16.06 -10.16
N ASP A 232 -12.09 -16.26 -9.25
CA ASP A 232 -11.96 -15.42 -8.07
C ASP A 232 -11.61 -13.97 -8.45
N PHE A 233 -10.71 -13.77 -9.41
CA PHE A 233 -10.35 -12.44 -9.92
C PHE A 233 -11.54 -11.79 -10.63
N VAL A 234 -12.23 -12.52 -11.50
CA VAL A 234 -13.46 -12.05 -12.18
C VAL A 234 -14.53 -11.63 -11.16
N SER A 235 -14.72 -12.42 -10.09
CA SER A 235 -15.67 -12.08 -9.03
C SER A 235 -15.25 -10.83 -8.24
N GLY A 236 -13.95 -10.64 -8.04
CA GLY A 236 -13.38 -9.45 -7.39
C GLY A 236 -13.60 -8.20 -8.22
N VAL A 237 -13.38 -8.29 -9.54
CA VAL A 237 -13.68 -7.21 -10.47
C VAL A 237 -15.16 -6.83 -10.39
N LYS A 238 -16.07 -7.79 -10.51
CA LYS A 238 -17.51 -7.53 -10.42
C LYS A 238 -17.91 -6.89 -9.08
N ALA A 239 -17.32 -7.33 -7.97
CA ALA A 239 -17.64 -6.83 -6.64
C ALA A 239 -17.14 -5.40 -6.38
N PHE A 240 -15.93 -5.07 -6.84
CA PHE A 240 -15.24 -3.84 -6.46
C PHE A 240 -15.20 -2.75 -7.53
N SER A 241 -15.59 -3.04 -8.79
CA SER A 241 -15.58 -2.04 -9.86
C SER A 241 -16.25 -0.69 -9.48
N PRO A 242 -17.42 -0.67 -8.80
CA PRO A 242 -18.04 0.60 -8.43
C PRO A 242 -17.29 1.37 -7.32
N PHE A 243 -16.38 0.72 -6.59
CA PHE A 243 -15.80 1.22 -5.34
C PHE A 243 -14.25 1.28 -5.34
N ALA A 244 -13.61 1.12 -6.49
CA ALA A 244 -12.16 1.20 -6.64
C ALA A 244 -11.80 2.06 -7.85
N ASP A 245 -10.76 2.89 -7.76
CA ASP A 245 -10.15 3.58 -8.91
C ASP A 245 -9.31 2.61 -9.74
N VAL A 246 -8.67 1.67 -9.03
CA VAL A 246 -7.82 0.65 -9.62
C VAL A 246 -8.12 -0.70 -8.99
N LEU A 247 -8.24 -1.73 -9.81
CA LEU A 247 -8.30 -3.11 -9.39
C LEU A 247 -6.98 -3.78 -9.75
N VAL A 248 -6.30 -4.33 -8.75
CA VAL A 248 -4.98 -4.95 -8.94
C VAL A 248 -5.11 -6.46 -8.99
N VAL A 249 -4.74 -7.07 -10.10
CA VAL A 249 -4.70 -8.53 -10.28
C VAL A 249 -3.36 -9.06 -9.75
N ASN A 250 -3.40 -9.74 -8.60
CA ASN A 250 -2.20 -10.22 -7.92
C ASN A 250 -1.95 -11.71 -8.15
N VAL A 251 -1.03 -12.01 -9.06
CA VAL A 251 -0.58 -13.36 -9.41
C VAL A 251 0.82 -13.69 -8.83
N SER A 252 1.34 -12.86 -7.94
CA SER A 252 2.77 -12.86 -7.59
C SER A 252 3.11 -13.26 -6.16
N SER A 253 2.10 -13.50 -5.31
CA SER A 253 2.33 -13.96 -3.93
C SER A 253 3.06 -15.32 -3.89
N PRO A 254 4.21 -15.45 -3.20
CA PRO A 254 4.88 -16.73 -3.01
C PRO A 254 4.17 -17.63 -1.99
N ASN A 255 3.15 -17.10 -1.30
CA ASN A 255 2.57 -17.71 -0.10
C ASN A 255 1.26 -18.46 -0.37
N THR A 256 0.81 -18.47 -1.62
CA THR A 256 -0.36 -19.19 -2.11
C THR A 256 0.10 -20.20 -3.16
N PRO A 257 0.08 -21.52 -2.87
CA PRO A 257 0.58 -22.53 -3.79
C PRO A 257 -0.03 -22.42 -5.19
N GLY A 258 0.79 -22.59 -6.23
CA GLY A 258 0.37 -22.53 -7.64
C GLY A 258 0.10 -21.14 -8.20
N LEU A 259 -0.05 -20.09 -7.37
CA LEU A 259 -0.47 -18.76 -7.84
C LEU A 259 0.50 -18.15 -8.85
N ARG A 260 1.82 -18.28 -8.62
CA ARG A 260 2.84 -17.77 -9.55
C ARG A 260 2.85 -18.48 -10.91
N GLY A 261 2.22 -19.66 -11.01
CA GLY A 261 2.03 -20.37 -12.28
C GLY A 261 1.09 -19.65 -13.25
N LEU A 262 0.20 -18.78 -12.73
CA LEU A 262 -0.66 -17.91 -13.55
C LEU A 262 0.11 -16.82 -14.30
N GLN A 263 1.42 -16.68 -14.07
CA GLN A 263 2.28 -15.76 -14.82
C GLN A 263 2.81 -16.39 -16.12
N THR A 264 2.52 -17.66 -16.41
CA THR A 264 2.80 -18.23 -17.73
C THR A 264 1.93 -17.56 -18.78
N ARG A 265 2.47 -17.35 -19.98
CA ARG A 265 1.84 -16.54 -21.03
C ARG A 265 0.37 -16.89 -21.28
N SER A 266 0.06 -18.16 -21.55
CA SER A 266 -1.30 -18.58 -21.92
C SER A 266 -2.31 -18.37 -20.80
N LEU A 267 -1.97 -18.76 -19.56
CA LEU A 267 -2.84 -18.57 -18.40
C LEU A 267 -3.00 -17.08 -18.06
N LEU A 268 -1.94 -16.29 -18.26
CA LEU A 268 -1.98 -14.86 -18.04
C LEU A 268 -2.88 -14.17 -19.07
N GLU A 269 -2.76 -14.50 -20.36
CA GLU A 269 -3.63 -13.97 -21.42
C GLU A 269 -5.11 -14.29 -21.14
N GLU A 270 -5.43 -15.53 -20.75
CA GLU A 270 -6.79 -15.93 -20.36
C GLU A 270 -7.31 -15.13 -19.15
N LEU A 271 -6.49 -15.03 -18.10
CA LEU A 271 -6.82 -14.26 -16.90
C LEU A 271 -7.08 -12.79 -17.22
N LEU A 272 -6.19 -12.15 -17.97
CA LEU A 272 -6.28 -10.74 -18.30
C LEU A 272 -7.48 -10.46 -19.21
N ALA A 273 -7.78 -11.34 -20.16
CA ALA A 273 -8.99 -11.23 -20.98
C ALA A 273 -10.27 -11.29 -20.11
N GLY A 274 -10.37 -12.28 -19.21
CA GLY A 274 -11.55 -12.45 -18.37
C GLY A 274 -11.78 -11.30 -17.37
N VAL A 275 -10.72 -10.73 -16.78
CA VAL A 275 -10.87 -9.58 -15.87
C VAL A 275 -11.21 -8.29 -16.62
N VAL A 276 -10.70 -8.10 -17.83
CA VAL A 276 -11.05 -6.96 -18.70
C VAL A 276 -12.51 -7.04 -19.10
N GLU A 277 -12.97 -8.20 -19.59
CA GLU A 277 -14.37 -8.43 -19.96
C GLU A 277 -15.30 -8.16 -18.76
N ALA A 278 -14.95 -8.69 -17.58
CA ALA A 278 -15.74 -8.47 -16.37
C ALA A 278 -15.81 -7.00 -15.95
N ARG A 279 -14.72 -6.25 -16.11
CA ARG A 279 -14.60 -4.83 -15.76
C ARG A 279 -15.42 -3.98 -16.72
N ASP A 280 -15.38 -4.31 -18.01
CA ASP A 280 -16.11 -3.62 -19.07
C ASP A 280 -17.62 -3.86 -18.91
N ALA A 281 -18.03 -5.11 -18.65
CA ALA A 281 -19.43 -5.44 -18.36
C ALA A 281 -19.95 -4.73 -17.09
N ALA A 282 -19.15 -4.69 -16.02
CA ALA A 282 -19.53 -4.02 -14.77
C ALA A 282 -19.60 -2.49 -14.89
N SER A 283 -18.94 -1.91 -15.90
CA SER A 283 -18.85 -0.45 -16.09
C SER A 283 -19.70 0.07 -17.25
N ALA A 284 -20.45 -0.79 -17.95
CA ALA A 284 -21.20 -0.44 -19.16
C ALA A 284 -22.19 0.73 -18.96
N THR A 285 -22.74 0.87 -17.75
CA THR A 285 -23.66 1.95 -17.37
C THR A 285 -23.12 2.83 -16.24
N ALA A 286 -21.87 2.60 -15.82
CA ALA A 286 -21.26 3.36 -14.73
C ALA A 286 -20.60 4.63 -15.28
N SER A 287 -20.65 5.72 -14.51
CA SER A 287 -19.91 6.95 -14.83
C SER A 287 -18.38 6.77 -14.76
N ARG A 288 -17.91 5.69 -14.13
CA ARG A 288 -16.49 5.44 -13.88
C ARG A 288 -16.13 4.00 -14.22
N LYS A 289 -15.03 3.84 -14.96
CA LYS A 289 -14.43 2.55 -15.32
C LYS A 289 -13.11 2.39 -14.55
N PRO A 290 -12.98 1.46 -13.60
CA PRO A 290 -11.74 1.27 -12.86
C PRO A 290 -10.63 0.77 -13.78
N LYS A 291 -9.39 1.15 -13.47
CA LYS A 291 -8.18 0.66 -14.16
C LYS A 291 -7.87 -0.76 -13.68
N ILE A 292 -7.41 -1.64 -14.57
CA ILE A 292 -6.90 -2.97 -14.22
C ILE A 292 -5.38 -2.91 -14.26
N VAL A 293 -4.73 -3.29 -13.16
CA VAL A 293 -3.27 -3.31 -13.04
C VAL A 293 -2.79 -4.69 -12.65
N LEU A 294 -1.80 -5.24 -13.35
CA LEU A 294 -1.20 -6.53 -13.02
C LEU A 294 -0.07 -6.35 -11.98
N LYS A 295 0.03 -7.21 -10.96
CA LYS A 295 1.16 -7.20 -10.00
C LYS A 295 2.00 -8.46 -10.12
N ILE A 296 3.26 -8.29 -10.52
CA ILE A 296 4.18 -9.40 -10.84
C ILE A 296 5.25 -9.66 -9.78
N ALA A 297 5.82 -10.86 -9.79
CA ALA A 297 6.92 -11.24 -8.91
C ALA A 297 8.27 -10.70 -9.45
N PRO A 298 9.28 -10.48 -8.60
CA PRO A 298 10.64 -10.17 -9.03
C PRO A 298 11.43 -11.43 -9.41
N ASP A 299 11.00 -12.61 -8.97
CA ASP A 299 11.67 -13.89 -9.18
C ASP A 299 11.30 -14.48 -10.56
N LEU A 300 11.69 -13.77 -11.62
CA LEU A 300 11.37 -14.10 -13.01
C LEU A 300 12.66 -14.13 -13.84
N THR A 301 12.73 -15.03 -14.82
CA THR A 301 13.78 -14.94 -15.83
C THR A 301 13.48 -13.78 -16.79
N GLU A 302 14.49 -13.29 -17.51
CA GLU A 302 14.28 -12.25 -18.52
C GLU A 302 13.23 -12.67 -19.57
N LYS A 303 13.25 -13.94 -19.99
CA LYS A 303 12.24 -14.50 -20.89
C LYS A 303 10.83 -14.40 -20.29
N ASP A 304 10.65 -14.75 -19.02
CA ASP A 304 9.34 -14.66 -18.37
C ASP A 304 8.84 -13.20 -18.33
N VAL A 305 9.73 -12.23 -18.09
CA VAL A 305 9.37 -10.81 -18.11
C VAL A 305 8.94 -10.36 -19.51
N ILE A 306 9.60 -10.84 -20.56
CA ILE A 306 9.23 -10.57 -21.96
C ILE A 306 7.86 -11.19 -22.29
N ASP A 307 7.64 -12.46 -21.92
CA ASP A 307 6.36 -13.15 -22.14
C ASP A 307 5.20 -12.42 -21.42
N ILE A 308 5.44 -11.94 -20.20
CA ILE A 308 4.48 -11.09 -19.47
C ILE A 308 4.24 -9.78 -20.22
N ALA A 309 5.28 -9.12 -20.73
CA ALA A 309 5.13 -7.87 -21.48
C ALA A 309 4.28 -8.07 -22.75
N GLU A 310 4.43 -9.21 -23.42
CA GLU A 310 3.61 -9.56 -24.58
C GLU A 310 2.15 -9.81 -24.18
N ALA A 311 1.90 -10.58 -23.12
CA ALA A 311 0.54 -10.79 -22.60
C ALA A 311 -0.12 -9.46 -22.19
N VAL A 312 0.62 -8.58 -21.52
CA VAL A 312 0.16 -7.24 -21.13
C VAL A 312 -0.20 -6.40 -22.36
N ARG A 313 0.61 -6.41 -23.42
CA ARG A 313 0.32 -5.67 -24.66
C ARG A 313 -0.85 -6.24 -25.46
N ALA A 314 -1.04 -7.55 -25.40
CA ALA A 314 -2.18 -8.22 -26.02
C ALA A 314 -3.47 -8.01 -25.20
N SER A 315 -3.34 -7.65 -23.92
CA SER A 315 -4.46 -7.38 -23.03
C SER A 315 -4.78 -5.88 -22.94
N ASN A 316 -6.06 -5.53 -22.90
CA ASN A 316 -6.47 -4.14 -22.67
C ASN A 316 -6.44 -3.77 -21.16
N ILE A 317 -5.34 -4.08 -20.48
CA ILE A 317 -5.09 -3.63 -19.10
C ILE A 317 -4.34 -2.30 -19.09
N ASP A 318 -4.36 -1.62 -17.94
CA ASP A 318 -3.95 -0.23 -17.84
C ASP A 318 -2.56 -0.04 -17.25
N GLY A 319 -1.95 -1.04 -16.62
CA GLY A 319 -0.62 -0.88 -16.03
C GLY A 319 -0.07 -2.11 -15.33
N VAL A 320 1.17 -2.00 -14.82
CA VAL A 320 1.84 -3.10 -14.09
C VAL A 320 2.54 -2.57 -12.84
N ILE A 321 2.38 -3.26 -11.71
CA ILE A 321 3.14 -3.04 -10.47
C ILE A 321 4.32 -4.01 -10.42
N VAL A 322 5.52 -3.46 -10.27
CA VAL A 322 6.79 -4.16 -10.18
C VAL A 322 7.50 -3.76 -8.89
N SER A 323 7.54 -4.57 -7.83
CA SER A 323 7.17 -5.98 -7.76
C SER A 323 6.57 -6.38 -6.42
N ASN A 324 6.19 -7.65 -6.33
CA ASN A 324 5.93 -8.34 -5.06
C ASN A 324 7.26 -8.70 -4.35
N THR A 325 7.15 -9.42 -3.23
CA THR A 325 8.25 -10.00 -2.46
C THR A 325 9.08 -11.02 -3.25
N THR A 326 10.36 -11.20 -2.89
CA THR A 326 11.27 -12.19 -3.48
C THR A 326 11.39 -13.43 -2.59
N ILE A 327 11.53 -14.62 -3.18
CA ILE A 327 11.91 -15.83 -2.44
C ILE A 327 13.44 -15.97 -2.30
N SER A 328 14.19 -15.19 -3.07
CA SER A 328 15.65 -15.17 -3.00
C SER A 328 16.13 -14.70 -1.62
N ARG A 329 17.29 -15.22 -1.19
CA ARG A 329 17.95 -14.85 0.06
C ARG A 329 19.37 -14.38 -0.27
N PRO A 330 19.59 -13.06 -0.41
CA PRO A 330 20.94 -12.55 -0.67
C PRO A 330 21.92 -12.99 0.42
N PRO A 331 23.15 -13.39 0.07
CA PRO A 331 24.11 -13.94 1.04
C PRO A 331 24.54 -12.93 2.10
N HIS A 332 24.37 -11.63 1.84
CA HIS A 332 24.70 -10.54 2.75
C HIS A 332 23.65 -10.24 3.82
N LEU A 333 22.54 -11.01 3.88
CA LEU A 333 21.54 -10.87 4.96
C LEU A 333 22.16 -11.22 6.32
N ARG A 334 21.97 -10.33 7.31
CA ARG A 334 22.60 -10.41 8.62
C ARG A 334 21.68 -10.94 9.70
N ASP A 335 20.39 -10.63 9.62
CA ASP A 335 19.42 -10.97 10.66
C ASP A 335 19.19 -12.49 10.75
N GLY A 336 19.00 -13.00 11.97
CA GLY A 336 18.77 -14.44 12.21
C GLY A 336 17.50 -14.96 11.56
N ASN A 337 16.49 -14.09 11.40
CA ASN A 337 15.22 -14.45 10.75
C ASN A 337 15.35 -14.71 9.24
N LYS A 338 16.53 -14.53 8.62
CA LYS A 338 16.75 -14.81 7.19
C LYS A 338 16.42 -16.24 6.75
N VAL A 339 16.43 -17.19 7.69
CA VAL A 339 16.10 -18.61 7.46
C VAL A 339 14.59 -18.87 7.32
N GLU A 340 13.76 -17.89 7.66
CA GLU A 340 12.30 -18.04 7.62
C GLU A 340 11.78 -18.22 6.19
N ALA A 341 10.80 -19.12 6.04
CA ALA A 341 10.12 -19.32 4.77
C ALA A 341 9.17 -18.15 4.44
N GLY A 342 8.98 -17.89 3.15
CA GLY A 342 8.09 -16.86 2.62
C GLY A 342 8.80 -15.82 1.77
N GLY A 343 8.08 -14.75 1.45
CA GLY A 343 8.61 -13.64 0.66
C GLY A 343 9.38 -12.62 1.49
N LEU A 344 10.58 -12.28 1.03
CA LEU A 344 11.44 -11.21 1.53
C LEU A 344 11.05 -9.87 0.87
N SER A 345 10.95 -8.82 1.68
CA SER A 345 10.77 -7.42 1.25
C SER A 345 11.74 -6.49 1.99
N GLY A 346 11.74 -5.22 1.61
CA GLY A 346 12.63 -4.20 2.19
C GLY A 346 13.85 -3.95 1.34
N ALA A 347 14.87 -3.31 1.93
CA ALA A 347 16.05 -2.84 1.18
C ALA A 347 16.71 -3.91 0.28
N PRO A 348 16.85 -5.19 0.70
CA PRO A 348 17.48 -6.22 -0.13
C PRO A 348 16.72 -6.56 -1.42
N LEU A 349 15.43 -6.22 -1.52
CA LEU A 349 14.60 -6.47 -2.70
C LEU A 349 14.81 -5.42 -3.81
N LYS A 350 15.26 -4.20 -3.46
CA LYS A 350 15.33 -3.06 -4.41
C LYS A 350 16.09 -3.40 -5.70
N PRO A 351 17.30 -4.02 -5.67
CA PRO A 351 18.04 -4.30 -6.90
C PRO A 351 17.28 -5.22 -7.87
N LEU A 352 16.64 -6.27 -7.36
CA LEU A 352 15.84 -7.20 -8.18
C LEU A 352 14.63 -6.49 -8.77
N SER A 353 13.89 -5.75 -7.94
CA SER A 353 12.68 -5.06 -8.37
C SER A 353 12.97 -3.98 -9.43
N VAL A 354 14.03 -3.18 -9.27
CA VAL A 354 14.46 -2.18 -10.26
C VAL A 354 14.92 -2.85 -11.56
N ALA A 355 15.64 -3.98 -11.49
CA ALA A 355 16.05 -4.72 -12.68
C ALA A 355 14.84 -5.25 -13.46
N THR A 356 13.89 -5.92 -12.79
CA THR A 356 12.64 -6.40 -13.40
C THR A 356 11.86 -5.24 -14.03
N LEU A 357 11.79 -4.09 -13.34
CA LEU A 357 11.07 -2.92 -13.84
C LEU A 357 11.70 -2.39 -15.12
N ARG A 358 13.03 -2.24 -15.15
CA ARG A 358 13.75 -1.74 -16.32
C ARG A 358 13.61 -2.68 -17.52
N THR A 359 13.71 -4.01 -17.30
CA THR A 359 13.45 -5.00 -18.35
C THR A 359 12.01 -4.87 -18.87
N LEU A 360 11.02 -4.85 -17.98
CA LEU A 360 9.62 -4.73 -18.39
C LEU A 360 9.35 -3.42 -19.17
N ARG A 361 9.95 -2.31 -18.73
CA ARG A 361 9.80 -1.00 -19.39
C ARG A 361 10.24 -1.05 -20.85
N ALA A 362 11.36 -1.73 -21.14
CA ALA A 362 11.89 -1.90 -22.50
C ALA A 362 10.97 -2.67 -23.45
N HIS A 363 10.08 -3.49 -22.91
CA HIS A 363 9.17 -4.35 -23.68
C HIS A 363 7.72 -3.87 -23.70
N LEU A 364 7.40 -2.77 -23.01
CA LEU A 364 6.07 -2.16 -23.00
C LEU A 364 6.08 -0.80 -23.71
N PRO A 365 4.97 -0.41 -24.36
CA PRO A 365 4.81 0.92 -24.94
C PRO A 365 4.63 2.00 -23.86
N ALA A 366 5.01 3.24 -24.18
CA ALA A 366 5.06 4.36 -23.23
C ALA A 366 3.72 4.65 -22.51
N HIS A 367 2.59 4.35 -23.15
CA HIS A 367 1.26 4.61 -22.60
C HIS A 367 0.84 3.64 -21.48
N ILE A 368 1.54 2.52 -21.29
CA ILE A 368 1.30 1.59 -20.17
C ILE A 368 2.20 2.00 -19.00
N PRO A 369 1.68 2.68 -17.96
CA PRO A 369 2.48 3.07 -16.80
C PRO A 369 2.95 1.87 -15.99
N LEU A 370 4.13 2.04 -15.38
CA LEU A 370 4.69 1.11 -14.41
C LEU A 370 4.66 1.74 -13.02
N ILE A 371 4.31 0.93 -12.02
CA ILE A 371 4.31 1.33 -10.62
C ILE A 371 5.41 0.56 -9.89
N GLY A 372 6.39 1.27 -9.34
CA GLY A 372 7.53 0.69 -8.63
C GLY A 372 7.19 0.27 -7.21
N CYS A 373 7.65 -0.90 -6.75
CA CYS A 373 7.42 -1.39 -5.39
C CYS A 373 8.56 -2.33 -4.97
N GLY A 374 9.34 -1.95 -3.96
CA GLY A 374 10.38 -2.83 -3.41
C GLY A 374 11.55 -2.06 -2.80
N GLY A 375 11.69 -2.08 -1.47
CA GLY A 375 12.86 -1.50 -0.80
C GLY A 375 13.03 0.01 -0.93
N ILE A 376 11.94 0.73 -1.20
CA ILE A 376 11.91 2.20 -1.20
C ILE A 376 11.82 2.69 0.24
N ASN A 377 12.84 3.41 0.71
CA ASN A 377 12.89 3.97 2.07
C ASN A 377 13.18 5.49 2.10
N SER A 378 13.64 6.05 0.98
CA SER A 378 14.05 7.44 0.84
C SER A 378 13.55 8.07 -0.45
N GLY A 379 13.65 9.41 -0.54
CA GLY A 379 13.39 10.15 -1.77
C GLY A 379 14.31 9.74 -2.94
N VAL A 380 15.57 9.40 -2.63
CA VAL A 380 16.54 8.88 -3.62
C VAL A 380 16.08 7.53 -4.18
N ASP A 381 15.58 6.63 -3.33
CA ASP A 381 15.04 5.35 -3.80
C ASP A 381 13.85 5.55 -4.74
N ALA A 382 12.92 6.46 -4.40
CA ALA A 382 11.80 6.78 -5.27
C ALA A 382 12.27 7.33 -6.63
N LEU A 383 13.29 8.20 -6.63
CA LEU A 383 13.89 8.75 -7.84
C LEU A 383 14.57 7.68 -8.71
N ASP A 384 15.20 6.66 -8.11
CA ASP A 384 15.79 5.54 -8.86
C ASP A 384 14.71 4.75 -9.62
N TYR A 385 13.55 4.54 -9.02
CA TYR A 385 12.41 3.92 -9.69
C TYR A 385 11.87 4.77 -10.83
N ALA A 386 11.75 6.10 -10.64
CA ALA A 386 11.35 7.01 -11.71
C ALA A 386 12.32 6.95 -12.90
N LYS A 387 13.63 6.97 -12.61
CA LYS A 387 14.70 6.84 -13.61
C LYS A 387 14.69 5.47 -14.32
N ALA A 388 14.15 4.44 -13.68
CA ALA A 388 13.96 3.12 -14.27
C ALA A 388 12.67 3.02 -15.12
N GLY A 389 11.82 4.05 -15.12
CA GLY A 389 10.60 4.14 -15.92
C GLY A 389 9.30 3.95 -15.14
N ALA A 390 9.33 4.03 -13.80
CA ALA A 390 8.12 4.03 -12.98
C ALA A 390 7.43 5.40 -13.00
N SER A 391 6.11 5.43 -13.13
CA SER A 391 5.29 6.65 -13.07
C SER A 391 4.83 6.99 -11.64
N LEU A 392 4.80 5.99 -10.76
CA LEU A 392 4.45 6.07 -9.34
C LEU A 392 5.28 5.03 -8.56
N VAL A 393 5.45 5.21 -7.26
CA VAL A 393 6.10 4.23 -6.38
C VAL A 393 5.24 3.87 -5.18
N GLN A 394 5.40 2.65 -4.65
CA GLN A 394 4.72 2.14 -3.47
C GLN A 394 5.72 1.79 -2.37
N VAL A 395 5.38 2.16 -1.13
CA VAL A 395 6.13 1.79 0.07
C VAL A 395 5.35 0.78 0.92
N TYR A 396 6.10 -0.02 1.68
CA TYR A 396 5.55 -0.90 2.72
C TYR A 396 6.55 -1.08 3.85
N THR A 397 7.68 -1.74 3.57
CA THR A 397 8.61 -2.15 4.63
C THR A 397 9.17 -0.94 5.36
N GLY A 398 9.63 0.08 4.63
CA GLY A 398 10.09 1.32 5.26
C GLY A 398 9.02 1.98 6.13
N PHE A 399 7.73 1.86 5.78
CA PHE A 399 6.63 2.43 6.58
C PHE A 399 6.46 1.68 7.89
N GLY A 400 6.57 0.35 7.87
CA GLY A 400 6.59 -0.47 9.09
C GLY A 400 7.79 -0.20 10.00
N TYR A 401 8.91 0.30 9.46
CA TYR A 401 10.11 0.62 10.24
C TYR A 401 10.19 2.08 10.72
N ASP A 402 9.73 3.03 9.91
CA ASP A 402 9.83 4.46 10.23
C ASP A 402 8.53 5.07 10.76
N GLY A 403 7.42 4.35 10.66
CA GLY A 403 6.13 4.75 11.18
C GLY A 403 5.41 5.81 10.35
N VAL A 404 4.40 6.42 10.96
CA VAL A 404 3.40 7.29 10.31
C VAL A 404 3.98 8.51 9.57
N GLY A 405 5.15 9.01 9.97
CA GLY A 405 5.81 10.16 9.33
C GLY A 405 6.63 9.80 8.08
N MET A 406 6.72 8.52 7.72
CA MET A 406 7.57 8.08 6.60
C MET A 406 7.17 8.70 5.27
N CYS A 407 5.88 8.74 4.94
CA CYS A 407 5.41 9.26 3.66
C CYS A 407 5.86 10.71 3.46
N ARG A 408 5.63 11.57 4.47
CA ARG A 408 6.05 12.97 4.45
C ARG A 408 7.56 13.11 4.28
N ARG A 409 8.35 12.37 5.07
CA ARG A 409 9.81 12.44 4.95
C ARG A 409 10.30 12.04 3.55
N VAL A 410 9.78 10.97 2.97
CA VAL A 410 10.16 10.55 1.60
C VAL A 410 9.77 11.60 0.57
N LYS A 411 8.60 12.24 0.71
CA LYS A 411 8.18 13.37 -0.14
C LYS A 411 9.14 14.56 -0.02
N ASP A 412 9.52 14.94 1.20
CA ASP A 412 10.41 16.07 1.44
C ASP A 412 11.83 15.81 0.90
N GLU A 413 12.36 14.61 1.10
CA GLU A 413 13.65 14.17 0.52
C GLU A 413 13.59 14.17 -1.02
N LEU A 414 12.53 13.62 -1.61
CA LEU A 414 12.36 13.59 -3.06
C LEU A 414 12.25 15.01 -3.65
N ALA A 415 11.49 15.89 -3.01
CA ALA A 415 11.37 17.28 -3.44
C ALA A 415 12.72 18.02 -3.39
N ALA A 416 13.52 17.77 -2.36
CA ALA A 416 14.87 18.34 -2.25
C ALA A 416 15.77 17.87 -3.41
N GLU A 417 15.78 16.57 -3.73
CA GLU A 417 16.56 16.02 -4.84
C GLU A 417 16.10 16.57 -6.21
N LEU A 418 14.79 16.68 -6.43
CA LEU A 418 14.23 17.23 -7.68
C LEU A 418 14.59 18.71 -7.86
N LYS A 419 14.46 19.51 -6.80
CA LYS A 419 14.83 20.94 -6.81
C LYS A 419 16.33 21.14 -7.05
N LYS A 420 17.17 20.33 -6.39
CA LYS A 420 18.62 20.33 -6.60
C LYS A 420 18.99 20.00 -8.06
N ALA A 421 18.23 19.13 -8.71
CA ALA A 421 18.38 18.80 -10.12
C ALA A 421 17.67 19.78 -11.08
N GLY A 422 16.97 20.80 -10.58
CA GLY A 422 16.23 21.76 -11.40
C GLY A 422 15.10 21.11 -12.22
N THR A 423 14.46 20.07 -11.70
CA THR A 423 13.47 19.27 -12.43
C THR A 423 12.23 18.95 -11.59
N THR A 424 11.25 18.27 -12.18
CA THR A 424 10.02 17.80 -11.51
C THR A 424 9.89 16.28 -11.65
N TRP A 425 9.08 15.65 -10.81
CA TRP A 425 8.77 14.22 -10.91
C TRP A 425 8.28 13.87 -12.32
N GLY A 426 7.25 14.59 -12.80
CA GLY A 426 6.70 14.38 -14.14
C GLY A 426 7.74 14.52 -15.26
N SER A 427 8.70 15.45 -15.12
CA SER A 427 9.78 15.61 -16.11
C SER A 427 10.75 14.43 -16.13
N VAL A 428 11.12 13.91 -14.97
CA VAL A 428 11.97 12.71 -14.86
C VAL A 428 11.25 11.50 -15.46
N VAL A 429 9.99 11.27 -15.08
CA VAL A 429 9.18 10.16 -15.60
C VAL A 429 9.03 10.26 -17.11
N LYS A 430 8.63 11.44 -17.64
CA LYS A 430 8.47 11.65 -19.09
C LYS A 430 9.74 11.33 -19.86
N LYS A 431 10.90 11.80 -19.35
CA LYS A 431 12.20 11.52 -19.95
C LYS A 431 12.49 10.01 -19.94
N SER A 432 12.43 9.37 -18.77
CA SER A 432 12.77 7.95 -18.62
C SER A 432 11.81 7.04 -19.39
N VAL A 433 10.51 7.32 -19.40
CA VAL A 433 9.53 6.56 -20.19
C VAL A 433 9.81 6.72 -21.69
N ALA A 434 10.10 7.93 -22.18
CA ALA A 434 10.43 8.15 -23.60
C ALA A 434 11.73 7.45 -24.02
N GLU A 435 12.74 7.44 -23.16
CA GLU A 435 14.03 6.82 -23.44
C GLU A 435 13.98 5.28 -23.38
N LEU A 436 13.26 4.73 -22.40
CA LEU A 436 13.32 3.31 -22.07
C LEU A 436 12.18 2.48 -22.67
N SER A 437 11.07 3.07 -23.11
CA SER A 437 9.93 2.30 -23.61
C SER A 437 10.19 1.66 -24.97
N LEU A 438 9.44 0.59 -25.26
CA LEU A 438 9.40 -0.02 -26.59
C LEU A 438 9.00 1.04 -27.63
N LYS A 439 9.86 1.28 -28.62
CA LYS A 439 9.59 2.19 -29.73
C LYS A 439 8.74 1.48 -30.78
N GLU A 440 7.44 1.80 -30.83
CA GLU A 440 6.50 1.21 -31.80
C GLU A 440 6.93 1.40 -33.27
N GLN A 441 7.74 2.43 -33.55
CA GLN A 441 8.20 2.80 -34.90
C GLN A 441 9.15 1.80 -35.58
N ALA A 442 9.83 0.90 -34.84
CA ALA A 442 10.75 -0.06 -35.47
C ALA A 442 10.01 -1.21 -36.18
N LYS A 443 8.82 -1.61 -35.69
CA LYS A 443 8.05 -2.71 -36.29
C LYS A 443 7.17 -2.25 -37.44
N VAL A 444 6.60 -1.05 -37.41
CA VAL A 444 5.82 -0.53 -38.56
C VAL A 444 6.75 -0.29 -39.74
N LYS A 445 7.92 0.32 -39.55
CA LYS A 445 8.90 0.49 -40.64
C LYS A 445 9.50 -0.82 -41.13
N ALA A 446 9.80 -1.77 -40.25
CA ALA A 446 10.30 -3.09 -40.68
C ALA A 446 9.22 -3.94 -41.36
N ALA A 447 7.96 -3.84 -40.92
CA ALA A 447 6.82 -4.48 -41.55
C ALA A 447 6.52 -3.81 -42.89
N GLU A 448 6.47 -2.48 -43.00
CA GLU A 448 6.34 -1.74 -44.27
C GLU A 448 7.47 -2.12 -45.23
N HIS A 449 8.73 -2.15 -44.78
CA HIS A 449 9.86 -2.48 -45.64
C HIS A 449 9.85 -3.97 -46.06
N SER A 450 9.36 -4.88 -45.22
CA SER A 450 9.14 -6.29 -45.54
C SER A 450 7.95 -6.48 -46.50
N PHE A 451 6.86 -5.74 -46.28
CA PHE A 451 5.59 -5.81 -47.01
C PHE A 451 5.71 -5.16 -48.40
N LEU A 452 6.51 -4.10 -48.53
CA LEU A 452 6.90 -3.52 -49.82
C LEU A 452 7.90 -4.39 -50.60
N SER A 453 8.67 -5.23 -49.91
CA SER A 453 9.66 -6.13 -50.53
C SER A 453 9.12 -7.50 -50.96
N GLY A 454 7.99 -7.94 -50.39
CA GLY A 454 7.34 -9.22 -50.69
C GLY A 454 6.06 -9.00 -51.51
N GLY A 455 6.20 -8.93 -52.83
CA GLY A 455 5.12 -8.59 -53.75
C GLY A 455 4.02 -9.65 -53.84
N ASP A 456 2.87 -9.36 -53.25
CA ASP A 456 1.59 -9.92 -53.69
C ASP A 456 0.92 -8.92 -54.69
N PRO A 457 0.71 -9.32 -55.96
CA PRO A 457 0.07 -8.48 -56.97
C PRO A 457 -1.32 -7.97 -56.57
N ALA A 458 -2.08 -8.74 -55.78
CA ALA A 458 -3.42 -8.34 -55.35
C ALA A 458 -3.37 -7.14 -54.38
N VAL A 459 -2.33 -7.07 -53.56
CA VAL A 459 -2.15 -5.98 -52.58
C VAL A 459 -1.71 -4.69 -53.26
N ARG A 460 -0.92 -4.77 -54.36
CA ARG A 460 -0.58 -3.59 -55.17
C ARG A 460 -1.81 -2.96 -55.80
N LEU A 461 -2.73 -3.80 -56.30
CA LEU A 461 -3.98 -3.35 -56.90
C LEU A 461 -4.85 -2.61 -55.89
N LEU A 462 -4.94 -3.13 -54.65
CA LEU A 462 -5.69 -2.49 -53.56
C LEU A 462 -5.08 -1.16 -53.11
N ILE A 463 -3.75 -1.03 -53.14
CA ILE A 463 -3.07 0.22 -52.83
C ILE A 463 -3.33 1.26 -53.92
N GLU A 464 -3.24 0.87 -55.20
CA GLU A 464 -3.55 1.74 -56.33
C GLU A 464 -5.02 2.22 -56.30
N GLU A 465 -5.97 1.33 -56.04
CA GLU A 465 -7.39 1.68 -55.89
C GLU A 465 -7.62 2.64 -54.71
N ALA A 466 -6.94 2.44 -53.58
CA ALA A 466 -7.07 3.31 -52.41
C ALA A 466 -6.49 4.72 -52.66
N GLU A 467 -5.38 4.81 -53.40
CA GLU A 467 -4.79 6.09 -53.80
C GLU A 467 -5.66 6.83 -54.82
N GLU A 468 -6.29 6.11 -55.74
CA GLU A 468 -7.24 6.67 -56.70
C GLU A 468 -8.51 7.18 -56.00
N LEU A 469 -9.06 6.41 -55.06
CA LEU A 469 -10.20 6.85 -54.24
C LEU A 469 -9.88 8.11 -53.46
N LYS A 470 -8.69 8.19 -52.87
CA LYS A 470 -8.25 9.38 -52.14
C LYS A 470 -8.18 10.61 -53.05
N ARG A 471 -7.63 10.47 -54.26
CA ARG A 471 -7.62 11.56 -55.26
C ARG A 471 -9.02 12.02 -55.63
N LEU A 472 -9.97 11.09 -55.81
CA LEU A 472 -11.35 11.42 -56.14
C LEU A 472 -12.05 12.15 -54.98
N VAL A 473 -11.81 11.73 -53.73
CA VAL A 473 -12.32 12.40 -52.53
C VAL A 473 -11.74 13.81 -52.39
N ASP A 474 -10.44 13.98 -52.62
CA ASP A 474 -9.79 15.29 -52.57
C ASP A 474 -10.33 16.22 -53.66
N GLN A 475 -10.56 15.72 -54.89
CA GLN A 475 -11.19 16.48 -55.97
C GLN A 475 -12.65 16.86 -55.66
N LEU A 476 -13.40 15.96 -55.02
CA LEU A 476 -14.77 16.25 -54.58
C LEU A 476 -14.78 17.35 -53.50
N GLY A 477 -13.85 17.26 -52.54
CA GLY A 477 -13.67 18.28 -51.50
C GLY A 477 -13.31 19.65 -52.08
N GLU A 478 -12.47 19.71 -53.11
CA GLU A 478 -12.15 20.96 -53.80
C GLU A 478 -13.30 21.49 -54.67
N ARG A 479 -14.15 20.62 -55.25
CA ARG A 479 -15.38 21.08 -55.94
C ARG A 479 -16.40 21.65 -54.94
N MET A 480 -16.61 20.98 -53.81
CA MET A 480 -17.54 21.43 -52.77
C MET A 480 -17.13 22.74 -52.07
N LYS A 481 -15.86 23.14 -52.16
CA LYS A 481 -15.38 24.45 -51.67
C LYS A 481 -15.60 25.59 -52.68
N ASN A 482 -15.83 25.25 -53.96
CA ASN A 482 -15.96 26.21 -55.06
C ASN A 482 -17.41 26.40 -55.54
N GLU A 483 -18.37 25.71 -54.90
CA GLU A 483 -19.82 25.99 -54.91
C GLU A 483 -20.22 26.64 -53.59
#